data_AF-A0A955Z3V6-F1
#
_entry.id   AF-A0A955Z3V6-F1
#
_cell.length_a   1.000
_cell.length_b   1.000
_cell.length_c   1.000
_cell.angle_alpha   90.00
_cell.angle_beta   90.00
_cell.angle_gamma   90.00
#
_symmetry.space_group_name_H-M   'P 1'
#
loop_
_entity.id
_entity.type
_entity.pdbx_description
1 polymer ?
#
loop_
_entity_poly.entity_id
_entity_poly.type
_entity_poly.pdbx_seq_one_letter_code
_entity_poly.pdbx_strand_id
1 'polypeptide(L)'
;VILYELTTGHVPFGGESVPEVIASILRNIPDAPSVHVPDYPAALEKAILRCLKTDREQRFANVAELAHAIAPLADVRDRVSVEMIGRVLGVTIVDGPEPPTSVDAAGPTHRPPAARTAAL
;
A
#
# COMPACT_ATOMS: atom_id res chain seq x y z
N VAL A 1 2.77 -0.51 -9.46
CA VAL A 1 3.51 0.69 -9.90
C VAL A 1 2.56 1.86 -10.10
N ILE A 2 1.66 1.84 -11.09
CA ILE A 2 0.75 2.98 -11.37
C ILE A 2 -0.05 3.45 -10.14
N LEU A 3 -0.68 2.54 -9.40
CA LEU A 3 -1.44 2.92 -8.20
C LEU A 3 -0.57 3.58 -7.11
N TYR A 4 0.68 3.16 -6.96
CA TYR A 4 1.63 3.81 -6.06
C TYR A 4 1.87 5.25 -6.54
N GLU A 5 2.28 5.41 -7.79
CA GLU A 5 2.62 6.73 -8.36
C GLU A 5 1.46 7.71 -8.37
N LEU A 6 0.25 7.26 -8.71
CA LEU A 6 -0.94 8.12 -8.69
C LEU A 6 -1.31 8.64 -7.30
N THR A 7 -0.96 7.89 -6.25
CA THR A 7 -1.38 8.23 -4.88
C THR A 7 -0.27 8.86 -4.06
N THR A 8 1.00 8.69 -4.46
CA THR A 8 2.16 9.27 -3.77
C THR A 8 2.85 10.38 -4.56
N GLY A 9 2.62 10.46 -5.87
CA GLY A 9 3.35 11.35 -6.78
C GLY A 9 4.79 10.90 -7.07
N HIS A 10 5.20 9.71 -6.61
CA HIS A 10 6.56 9.19 -6.73
C HIS A 10 6.54 7.81 -7.37
N VAL A 11 7.60 7.42 -8.08
CA VAL A 11 7.75 6.03 -8.54
C VAL A 11 8.26 5.14 -7.41
N PRO A 12 7.80 3.88 -7.30
CA PRO A 12 8.24 2.97 -6.23
C PRO A 12 9.68 2.46 -6.42
N PHE A 13 10.19 2.49 -7.65
CA PHE A 13 11.55 2.07 -8.00
C PHE A 13 12.19 3.15 -8.86
N GLY A 14 13.15 3.88 -8.28
CA GLY A 14 13.87 4.96 -8.94
C GLY A 14 15.37 4.69 -9.05
N GLY A 15 16.05 5.56 -9.80
CA GLY A 15 17.49 5.58 -10.05
C GLY A 15 17.84 6.66 -11.07
N GLU A 16 19.08 7.13 -11.08
CA GLU A 16 19.55 8.14 -12.05
C GLU A 16 19.86 7.52 -13.42
N SER A 17 19.95 6.19 -13.48
CA SER A 17 20.26 5.43 -14.68
C SER A 17 19.40 4.16 -14.79
N VAL A 18 19.25 3.62 -16.01
CA VAL A 18 18.52 2.36 -16.24
C VAL A 18 19.07 1.19 -15.40
N PRO A 19 20.40 1.00 -15.27
CA PRO A 19 20.94 -0.05 -14.39
C PRO A 19 20.56 0.13 -12.92
N GLU A 20 20.49 1.36 -12.42
CA GLU A 20 20.06 1.63 -11.03
C GLU A 20 18.59 1.31 -10.82
N VAL A 21 17.71 1.65 -11.77
CA VAL A 21 16.29 1.29 -11.71
C VAL A 21 16.14 -0.24 -11.69
N ILE A 22 16.87 -0.96 -12.54
CA ILE A 22 16.88 -2.43 -12.55
C ILE A 22 17.36 -2.97 -11.19
N ALA A 23 18.44 -2.43 -10.64
CA ALA A 23 18.94 -2.83 -9.32
C ALA A 23 17.92 -2.58 -8.20
N SER A 24 17.19 -1.46 -8.24
CA SER A 24 16.12 -1.13 -7.30
C SER A 24 14.97 -2.14 -7.36
N ILE A 25 14.53 -2.50 -8.57
CA ILE A 25 13.50 -3.53 -8.79
C ILE A 25 13.96 -4.89 -8.25
N LEU A 26 15.20 -5.29 -8.52
CA LEU A 26 15.74 -6.58 -8.07
C LEU A 26 15.85 -6.67 -6.54
N ARG A 27 16.14 -5.56 -5.85
CA ARG A 27 16.17 -5.50 -4.38
C ARG A 27 14.78 -5.45 -3.76
N ASN A 28 13.77 -4.99 -4.50
CA ASN A 28 12.39 -4.85 -4.07
C ASN A 28 12.23 -4.12 -2.73
N ILE A 29 12.80 -2.91 -2.70
CA ILE A 29 12.81 -2.02 -1.54
C ILE A 29 12.03 -0.73 -1.84
N PRO A 30 10.73 -0.79 -2.22
CA PRO A 30 9.97 0.43 -2.37
C PRO A 30 9.79 1.08 -0.99
N ASP A 31 9.89 2.40 -0.94
CA ASP A 31 9.48 3.16 0.25
C ASP A 31 7.99 2.92 0.52
N ALA A 32 7.60 3.00 1.79
CA ALA A 32 6.18 2.96 2.13
C ALA A 32 5.50 4.27 1.65
N PRO A 33 4.31 4.22 1.02
CA PRO A 33 3.54 5.41 0.63
C PRO A 33 3.42 6.48 1.72
N SER A 34 3.27 6.08 2.98
CA SER A 34 3.23 6.96 4.15
C SER A 34 4.50 7.80 4.38
N VAL A 35 5.63 7.43 3.78
CA VAL A 35 6.85 8.26 3.76
C VAL A 35 6.66 9.52 2.92
N HIS A 36 5.87 9.43 1.84
CA HIS A 36 5.66 10.55 0.91
C HIS A 36 4.40 11.35 1.22
N VAL A 37 3.35 10.69 1.73
CA VAL A 37 2.05 11.31 1.98
C VAL A 37 1.65 11.09 3.44
N PRO A 38 1.62 12.16 4.26
CA PRO A 38 1.11 12.09 5.62
C PRO A 38 -0.33 11.55 5.67
N ASP A 39 -0.67 10.82 6.72
CA ASP A 39 -1.99 10.23 6.94
C ASP A 39 -2.48 9.28 5.83
N TYR A 40 -1.55 8.64 5.11
CA TYR A 40 -1.87 7.66 4.08
C TYR A 40 -2.66 6.47 4.64
N PRO A 41 -3.79 6.05 4.03
CA PRO A 41 -4.60 4.96 4.55
C PRO A 41 -3.83 3.63 4.65
N ALA A 42 -3.70 3.08 5.85
CA ALA A 42 -2.93 1.86 6.11
C ALA A 42 -3.39 0.65 5.27
N ALA A 43 -4.70 0.53 5.02
CA ALA A 43 -5.25 -0.53 4.17
C ALA A 43 -4.78 -0.40 2.70
N LEU A 44 -4.70 0.83 2.19
CA LEU A 44 -4.23 1.10 0.83
C LEU A 44 -2.72 0.84 0.71
N GLU A 45 -1.95 1.27 1.71
CA GLU A 45 -0.51 1.01 1.76
C GLU A 45 -0.22 -0.49 1.73
N LYS A 46 -0.92 -1.26 2.57
CA LYS A 46 -0.80 -2.73 2.59
C LYS A 46 -1.12 -3.35 1.23
N ALA A 47 -2.19 -2.89 0.57
CA ALA A 47 -2.56 -3.39 -0.76
C ALA A 47 -1.50 -3.06 -1.82
N ILE A 48 -0.99 -1.82 -1.83
CA ILE A 48 0.04 -1.39 -2.77
C ILE A 48 1.35 -2.15 -2.56
N LEU A 49 1.81 -2.27 -1.32
CA LEU A 49 3.05 -3.00 -1.00
C LEU A 49 2.92 -4.50 -1.33
N ARG A 50 1.72 -5.09 -1.18
CA ARG A 50 1.45 -6.46 -1.65
C ARG A 50 1.56 -6.55 -3.17
N CYS A 51 1.02 -5.61 -3.93
CA CYS A 51 1.15 -5.57 -5.39
C CYS A 51 2.60 -5.46 -5.88
N LEU A 52 3.48 -4.85 -5.08
CA LEU A 52 4.87 -4.61 -5.43
C LEU A 52 5.82 -5.76 -5.08
N LYS A 53 5.36 -6.83 -4.40
CA LYS A 53 6.20 -7.99 -4.06
C LYS A 53 6.85 -8.62 -5.31
N THR A 54 8.15 -8.93 -5.21
CA THR A 54 8.90 -9.65 -6.26
C THR A 54 8.29 -10.99 -6.57
N ASP A 55 7.97 -11.75 -5.53
CA ASP A 55 7.35 -13.07 -5.64
C ASP A 55 5.91 -12.93 -6.11
N ARG A 56 5.58 -13.60 -7.22
CA ARG A 56 4.24 -13.59 -7.81
C ARG A 56 3.21 -14.17 -6.86
N GLU A 57 3.53 -15.22 -6.11
CA GLU A 57 2.58 -15.90 -5.24
C GLU A 57 2.22 -15.06 -4.01
N GLN A 58 3.04 -14.06 -3.68
CA GLN A 58 2.77 -13.10 -2.60
C GLN A 58 1.90 -11.92 -3.04
N ARG A 59 1.69 -11.74 -4.35
CA ARG A 59 0.81 -10.70 -4.90
C ARG A 59 -0.66 -11.11 -4.78
N PHE A 60 -1.55 -10.21 -5.22
CA PHE A 60 -2.94 -10.61 -5.47
C PHE A 60 -2.97 -11.52 -6.69
N ALA A 61 -3.77 -12.60 -6.64
CA ALA A 61 -3.84 -13.55 -7.75
C ALA A 61 -4.42 -12.89 -9.01
N ASN A 62 -5.30 -11.90 -8.83
CA ASN A 62 -5.95 -11.14 -9.88
C ASN A 62 -6.40 -9.75 -9.37
N VAL A 63 -6.89 -8.91 -10.29
CA VAL A 63 -7.36 -7.56 -9.97
C VAL A 63 -8.65 -7.55 -9.14
N ALA A 64 -9.45 -8.61 -9.17
CA ALA A 64 -10.67 -8.68 -8.37
C ALA A 64 -10.36 -8.80 -6.87
N GLU A 65 -9.35 -9.59 -6.49
CA GLU A 65 -8.86 -9.63 -5.11
C GLU A 65 -8.31 -8.28 -4.64
N LEU A 66 -7.56 -7.58 -5.51
CA LEU A 66 -7.10 -6.22 -5.22
C LEU A 66 -8.28 -5.27 -5.02
N ALA A 67 -9.27 -5.31 -5.90
CA ALA A 67 -10.46 -4.47 -5.82
C ALA A 67 -11.21 -4.69 -4.51
N HIS A 68 -11.35 -5.94 -4.05
CA HIS A 68 -11.92 -6.25 -2.74
C HIS A 68 -11.09 -5.71 -1.58
N ALA A 69 -9.76 -5.83 -1.64
CA ALA A 69 -8.88 -5.36 -0.58
C ALA A 69 -8.97 -3.84 -0.36
N ILE A 70 -9.25 -3.07 -1.41
CA ILE A 70 -9.40 -1.61 -1.35
C ILE A 70 -10.86 -1.14 -1.30
N ALA A 71 -11.84 -2.03 -1.50
CA ALA A 71 -13.26 -1.70 -1.47
C ALA A 71 -13.74 -0.99 -0.19
N PRO A 72 -13.19 -1.26 1.02
CA PRO A 72 -13.58 -0.53 2.22
C PRO A 72 -13.25 0.97 2.18
N LEU A 73 -12.32 1.39 1.32
CA LEU A 73 -11.93 2.79 1.13
C LEU A 73 -12.79 3.50 0.08
N ALA A 74 -13.64 2.75 -0.63
CA ALA A 74 -14.41 3.24 -1.77
C ALA A 74 -15.80 3.72 -1.33
N ASP A 75 -16.26 4.81 -1.92
CA ASP A 75 -17.62 5.32 -1.70
C ASP A 75 -18.67 4.41 -2.36
N VAL A 76 -19.94 4.60 -1.99
CA VAL A 76 -21.06 3.75 -2.45
C VAL A 76 -21.12 3.62 -3.98
N ARG A 77 -20.77 4.68 -4.71
CA ARG A 77 -20.76 4.70 -6.19
C ARG A 77 -19.68 3.80 -6.79
N ASP A 78 -18.56 3.65 -6.09
CA ASP A 78 -17.38 2.94 -6.58
C ASP A 78 -17.47 1.43 -6.31
N ARG A 79 -18.35 1.00 -5.39
CA ARG A 79 -18.59 -0.41 -5.07
C ARG A 79 -19.18 -1.20 -6.25
N VAL A 80 -19.89 -0.53 -7.16
CA VAL A 80 -20.39 -1.14 -8.40
C VAL A 80 -19.23 -1.64 -9.27
N SER A 81 -18.11 -0.92 -9.28
CA SER A 81 -16.91 -1.32 -10.04
C SER A 81 -16.32 -2.62 -9.52
N VAL A 82 -16.33 -2.84 -8.19
CA VAL A 82 -15.81 -4.08 -7.58
C VAL A 82 -16.62 -5.29 -8.04
N GLU A 83 -17.95 -5.18 -8.01
CA GLU A 83 -18.85 -6.24 -8.45
C GLU A 83 -18.69 -6.53 -9.95
N MET A 84 -18.58 -5.47 -10.77
CA MET A 84 -18.36 -5.59 -12.22
C MET A 84 -17.04 -6.30 -12.53
N ILE A 85 -15.95 -5.98 -11.82
CA ILE A 85 -14.65 -6.63 -11.99
C ILE A 85 -14.76 -8.15 -11.72
N GLY A 86 -15.47 -8.55 -10.65
CA GLY A 86 -15.71 -9.96 -10.35
C GLY A 86 -16.49 -10.68 -11.46
N ARG A 87 -17.57 -10.06 -11.95
CA ARG A 87 -18.40 -10.61 -13.04
C ARG A 87 -17.62 -10.80 -14.34
N VAL A 88 -16.83 -9.80 -14.74
CA VAL A 88 -16.02 -9.86 -15.98
C VAL A 88 -15.01 -11.00 -15.93
N LEU A 89 -14.41 -11.25 -14.76
CA LEU A 89 -13.42 -12.31 -14.58
C LEU A 89 -14.05 -13.68 -14.31
N GLY A 90 -15.38 -13.77 -14.13
CA GLY A 90 -16.05 -15.00 -13.75
C GLY A 90 -15.63 -15.54 -12.38
N VAL A 91 -15.16 -14.66 -11.48
CA VAL A 91 -14.68 -15.02 -10.15
C VAL A 91 -15.74 -14.63 -9.11
N THR A 92 -16.22 -15.62 -8.35
CA THR A 92 -16.96 -15.36 -7.11
C THR A 92 -15.96 -15.13 -6.00
N ILE A 93 -15.82 -13.89 -5.53
CA ILE A 93 -14.97 -13.59 -4.40
C ILE A 93 -15.73 -13.98 -3.14
N VAL A 94 -15.47 -15.20 -2.69
CA VAL A 94 -15.78 -15.66 -1.34
C VAL A 94 -14.70 -15.05 -0.44
N ASP A 95 -15.09 -14.43 0.68
CA ASP A 95 -14.15 -13.83 1.65
C ASP A 95 -12.96 -14.77 1.90
N GLY A 96 -11.82 -14.46 1.27
CA GLY A 96 -10.55 -15.16 1.44
C GLY A 96 -9.95 -14.81 2.80
N PRO A 97 -9.02 -15.64 3.33
CA PRO A 97 -8.69 -15.69 4.74
C PRO A 97 -8.33 -14.30 5.27
N GLU A 98 -9.03 -13.94 6.34
CA GLU A 98 -8.82 -12.73 7.11
C GLU A 98 -7.31 -12.48 7.27
N PRO A 99 -6.81 -11.27 6.96
CA PRO A 99 -5.41 -10.95 7.20
C PRO A 99 -5.10 -11.25 8.67
N PRO A 100 -3.95 -11.85 9.01
CA PRO A 100 -3.58 -12.03 10.40
C PRO A 100 -3.59 -10.66 11.07
N THR A 101 -4.58 -10.46 11.93
CA THR A 101 -4.67 -9.36 12.87
C THR A 101 -3.62 -9.61 13.94
N SER A 102 -2.37 -9.26 13.64
CA SER A 102 -1.37 -9.03 14.67
C SER A 102 -1.65 -7.68 15.29
N VAL A 103 -2.65 -7.65 16.17
CA VAL A 103 -2.69 -6.67 17.25
C VAL A 103 -1.59 -7.06 18.21
N ASP A 104 -0.45 -6.41 18.09
CA ASP A 104 0.40 -6.14 19.26
C ASP A 104 0.73 -4.65 19.25
N ALA A 105 -0.13 -3.92 19.96
CA ALA A 105 0.04 -2.54 20.32
C ALA A 105 1.04 -2.46 21.47
N ALA A 106 2.24 -1.98 21.18
CA ALA A 106 3.13 -1.36 22.16
C ALA A 106 3.96 -0.28 21.47
N GLY A 107 3.29 0.80 21.04
CA GLY A 107 3.97 2.02 20.62
C GLY A 107 4.54 2.76 21.84
N PRO A 108 5.79 3.27 21.80
CA PRO A 108 6.36 4.03 22.90
C PRO A 108 5.67 5.40 23.05
N THR A 109 5.50 5.81 24.30
CA THR A 109 4.91 7.06 24.73
C THR A 109 5.63 8.28 24.14
N HIS A 110 4.88 9.12 23.42
CA HIS A 110 5.32 10.42 22.93
C HIS A 110 5.54 11.38 24.12
N ARG A 111 6.81 11.73 24.40
CA ARG A 111 7.18 12.82 25.32
C ARG A 111 7.35 14.12 24.52
N PRO A 112 6.63 15.21 24.84
CA PRO A 112 6.79 16.48 24.15
C PRO A 112 8.13 17.17 24.50
N PRO A 113 8.69 18.01 23.61
CA PRO A 113 9.99 18.65 23.79
C PRO A 113 9.96 19.75 24.86
N ALA A 114 10.94 19.73 25.76
CA ALA A 114 11.18 20.80 26.71
C ALA A 114 11.75 22.05 25.99
N ALA A 115 11.17 23.20 26.31
CA ALA A 115 11.53 24.51 25.75
C ALA A 115 13.01 24.87 25.98
N ARG A 116 13.63 25.42 24.94
CA ARG A 116 14.95 26.08 25.00
C ARG A 116 14.83 27.40 25.73
N THR A 117 15.37 27.49 26.94
CA THR A 117 15.61 28.77 27.62
C THR A 117 16.91 29.36 27.11
N ALA A 118 16.82 30.57 26.54
CA ALA A 118 17.96 31.43 26.23
C ALA A 118 18.58 31.94 27.55
N ALA A 119 19.91 31.89 27.64
CA ALA A 119 20.68 32.62 28.63
C ALA A 119 21.51 33.68 27.88
N LEU A 120 21.30 34.94 28.27
CA LEU A 120 22.20 36.07 28.09
C LEU A 120 23.33 35.98 29.12
#